data_AF-A0A950LCE2-F1
#
_entry.id   AF-A0A950LCE2-F1
#
_cell.length_a   1.000
_cell.length_b   1.000
_cell.length_c   1.000
_cell.angle_alpha   90.00
_cell.angle_beta   90.00
_cell.angle_gamma   90.00
#
_symmetry.space_group_name_H-M   'P 1'
#
loop_
_entity.id
_entity.type
_entity.pdbx_description
1 polymer ?
#
loop_
_entity_poly.entity_id
_entity_poly.type
_entity_poly.pdbx_seq_one_letter_code
_entity_poly.pdbx_strand_id
1 'polypeptide(L)'
;ILGLGDLGANGMGIPIGKLQLYTACAGVPPRPLLPMLLDAGTNNEQYLHDPLYLGLRQTRPPTTELYSFVDEFVEAVQEVFPKCCIHFEDWTGSDAVDLLKRYRDKYCVYNDDVQGTAGIVLAGMINATRIKGSQLKDEKYLFLGAGSAGIGLADLLCSALVQQGMSVEDAQARVYMFDVNGLLVPNRTDLLDFQKPYAHPHSATRDFVEAIKSIKPTTIIGVSTVGGAFTKQVVEAMSEINERPVVLALSNPTEHAECTPAQAYSWSKGTAIYAAGVQFPPVHLDGHTFMPGQANNFYVFPAIGMAIYATQAKRVTDDMFIEAAHAVADQVPNSLLDQGLLYPLQSNILETEIKTAARVAALVFDHGLARVDRPADIEAFIRSHVYTPDYQKLT
;
A
#
# COMPACT_ATOMS: atom_id res chain seq x y z
N ILE A 1 -6.62 -6.89 11.47
CA ILE A 1 -7.61 -6.08 10.72
C ILE A 1 -7.29 -4.61 10.90
N LEU A 2 -6.99 -3.91 9.80
CA LEU A 2 -6.53 -2.53 9.79
C LEU A 2 -7.44 -1.61 10.60
N GLY A 3 -6.86 -0.88 11.57
CA GLY A 3 -7.57 0.05 12.45
C GLY A 3 -8.48 -0.59 13.51
N LEU A 4 -8.72 -1.90 13.48
CA LEU A 4 -9.65 -2.60 14.39
C LEU A 4 -8.97 -3.68 15.27
N GLY A 5 -7.76 -4.09 14.93
CA GLY A 5 -6.99 -5.07 15.71
C GLY A 5 -7.35 -6.53 15.43
N ASP A 6 -7.34 -7.37 16.48
CA ASP A 6 -7.62 -8.81 16.39
C ASP A 6 -9.14 -9.06 16.45
N LEU A 7 -9.71 -9.44 15.30
CA LEU A 7 -11.12 -9.82 15.17
C LEU A 7 -11.35 -11.33 15.14
N GLY A 8 -10.30 -12.15 15.23
CA GLY A 8 -10.40 -13.60 15.10
C GLY A 8 -11.16 -14.02 13.84
N ALA A 9 -12.07 -14.98 13.96
CA ALA A 9 -12.91 -15.46 12.87
C ALA A 9 -13.88 -14.41 12.29
N ASN A 10 -14.18 -13.33 13.03
CA ASN A 10 -15.02 -12.24 12.51
C ASN A 10 -14.30 -11.45 11.39
N GLY A 11 -13.00 -11.67 11.19
CA GLY A 11 -12.22 -11.09 10.11
C GLY A 11 -12.58 -11.60 8.70
N MET A 12 -13.41 -12.65 8.57
CA MET A 12 -13.75 -13.26 7.27
C MET A 12 -14.40 -12.28 6.27
N GLY A 13 -15.01 -11.20 6.75
CA GLY A 13 -15.55 -10.15 5.89
C GLY A 13 -14.50 -9.46 5.02
N ILE A 14 -13.25 -9.40 5.47
CA ILE A 14 -12.14 -8.74 4.75
C ILE A 14 -11.80 -9.44 3.44
N PRO A 15 -11.44 -10.75 3.41
CA PRO A 15 -11.15 -11.44 2.15
C PRO A 15 -12.38 -11.48 1.23
N ILE A 16 -13.61 -11.54 1.76
CA ILE A 16 -14.83 -11.44 0.95
C ILE A 16 -14.89 -10.07 0.25
N GLY A 17 -14.75 -8.97 1.00
CA GLY A 17 -14.80 -7.62 0.47
C GLY A 17 -13.69 -7.33 -0.54
N LYS A 18 -12.46 -7.78 -0.27
CA LYS A 18 -11.33 -7.65 -1.21
C LYS A 18 -11.64 -8.33 -2.54
N LEU A 19 -12.08 -9.59 -2.54
CA LEU A 19 -12.38 -10.31 -3.78
C LEU A 19 -13.61 -9.77 -4.52
N GLN A 20 -14.56 -9.15 -3.82
CA GLN A 20 -15.62 -8.37 -4.48
C GLN A 20 -15.02 -7.17 -5.24
N LEU A 21 -14.03 -6.47 -4.68
CA LEU A 21 -13.34 -5.37 -5.36
C LEU A 21 -12.47 -5.84 -6.53
N TYR A 22 -11.90 -7.05 -6.51
CA TYR A 22 -11.26 -7.63 -7.70
C TYR A 22 -12.22 -7.64 -8.90
N THR A 23 -13.46 -8.08 -8.64
CA THR A 23 -14.49 -8.18 -9.68
C THR A 23 -15.03 -6.79 -10.02
N ALA A 24 -15.41 -5.99 -9.02
CA ALA A 24 -16.07 -4.70 -9.24
C ALA A 24 -15.14 -3.62 -9.82
N CYS A 25 -13.88 -3.60 -9.39
CA CYS A 25 -12.91 -2.59 -9.82
C CYS A 25 -12.16 -3.01 -11.08
N ALA A 26 -11.69 -4.26 -11.21
CA ALA A 26 -10.90 -4.68 -12.38
C ALA A 26 -11.61 -5.64 -13.32
N GLY A 27 -12.82 -6.09 -12.99
CA GLY A 27 -13.53 -7.08 -13.79
C GLY A 27 -12.91 -8.47 -13.71
N VAL A 28 -12.16 -8.82 -12.66
CA VAL A 28 -11.66 -10.20 -12.53
C VAL A 28 -12.87 -11.13 -12.43
N PRO A 29 -12.94 -12.23 -13.21
CA PRO A 29 -14.05 -13.17 -13.10
C PRO A 29 -14.21 -13.69 -11.67
N PRO A 30 -15.44 -13.73 -11.11
CA PRO A 30 -15.63 -14.08 -9.71
C PRO A 30 -15.46 -15.58 -9.44
N ARG A 31 -15.70 -16.44 -10.44
CA ARG A 31 -15.61 -17.91 -10.32
C ARG A 31 -14.27 -18.43 -9.76
N PRO A 32 -13.10 -17.94 -10.19
CA PRO A 32 -11.80 -18.35 -9.63
C PRO A 32 -11.44 -17.71 -8.29
N LEU A 33 -12.26 -16.80 -7.73
CA LEU A 33 -11.94 -16.10 -6.49
C LEU A 33 -12.47 -16.90 -5.29
N LEU A 34 -11.59 -17.17 -4.31
CA LEU A 34 -11.91 -17.93 -3.11
C LEU A 34 -11.50 -17.16 -1.84
N PRO A 35 -12.45 -16.55 -1.10
CA PRO A 35 -12.13 -15.91 0.16
C PRO A 35 -11.81 -16.96 1.22
N MET A 36 -10.74 -16.75 1.97
CA MET A 36 -10.29 -17.67 3.01
C MET A 36 -9.90 -16.93 4.28
N LEU A 37 -10.21 -17.54 5.43
CA LEU A 37 -9.72 -17.14 6.74
C LEU A 37 -9.06 -18.34 7.41
N LEU A 38 -7.84 -18.14 7.92
CA LEU A 38 -7.14 -19.11 8.75
C LEU A 38 -7.45 -18.82 10.22
N ASP A 39 -8.39 -19.58 10.82
CA ASP A 39 -8.70 -19.46 12.23
C ASP A 39 -7.69 -20.23 13.08
N ALA A 40 -6.72 -19.50 13.65
CA ALA A 40 -5.74 -20.01 14.60
C ALA A 40 -6.05 -19.57 16.03
N GLY A 41 -7.29 -19.20 16.35
CA GLY A 41 -7.66 -18.58 17.62
C GLY A 41 -7.56 -17.05 17.60
N THR A 42 -7.77 -16.44 18.76
CA THR A 42 -7.76 -14.98 18.94
C THR A 42 -7.20 -14.60 20.31
N ASN A 43 -6.45 -13.50 20.38
CA ASN A 43 -5.97 -12.94 21.65
C ASN A 43 -6.93 -11.86 22.18
N ASN A 44 -8.10 -11.69 21.56
CA ASN A 44 -9.11 -10.74 21.98
C ASN A 44 -9.99 -11.33 23.08
N GLU A 45 -9.75 -10.91 24.32
CA GLU A 45 -10.49 -11.37 25.51
C GLU A 45 -12.01 -11.20 25.39
N GLN A 46 -12.47 -10.15 24.71
CA GLN A 46 -13.91 -9.97 24.50
C GLN A 46 -14.49 -11.12 23.68
N TYR A 47 -13.82 -11.54 22.61
CA TYR A 47 -14.28 -12.65 21.78
C TYR A 47 -14.09 -14.02 22.42
N LEU A 48 -13.06 -14.20 23.26
CA LEU A 48 -12.89 -15.43 24.04
C LEU A 48 -14.05 -15.66 25.01
N HIS A 49 -14.66 -14.58 25.52
CA HIS A 49 -15.80 -14.64 26.45
C HIS A 49 -17.17 -14.44 25.80
N ASP A 50 -17.23 -14.05 24.52
CA ASP A 50 -18.48 -13.79 23.82
C ASP A 50 -19.18 -15.12 23.47
N PRO A 51 -20.40 -15.39 24.00
CA PRO A 51 -21.14 -16.61 23.69
C PRO A 51 -21.55 -16.71 22.22
N LEU A 52 -21.53 -15.61 21.46
CA LEU A 52 -21.86 -15.55 20.03
C LEU A 52 -20.62 -15.64 19.12
N TYR A 53 -19.40 -15.60 19.67
CA TYR A 53 -18.20 -15.74 18.85
C TYR A 53 -18.13 -17.15 18.24
N LEU A 54 -18.02 -17.19 16.91
CA LEU A 54 -18.08 -18.41 16.10
C LEU A 54 -16.72 -19.08 15.89
N GLY A 55 -15.62 -18.36 16.14
CA GLY A 55 -14.26 -18.87 15.96
C GLY A 55 -13.77 -19.72 17.12
N LEU A 56 -12.52 -20.19 17.00
CA LEU A 56 -11.84 -20.94 18.05
C LEU A 56 -11.68 -20.08 19.32
N ARG A 57 -12.24 -20.58 20.44
CA ARG A 57 -12.14 -19.94 21.76
C ARG A 57 -10.86 -20.32 22.49
N GLN A 58 -9.74 -20.00 21.86
CA GLN A 58 -8.40 -20.18 22.40
C GLN A 58 -7.49 -19.05 21.92
N THR A 59 -6.44 -18.78 22.70
CA THR A 59 -5.39 -17.83 22.30
C THR A 59 -4.64 -18.34 21.07
N ARG A 60 -4.06 -17.41 20.30
CA ARG A 60 -3.24 -17.77 19.13
C ARG A 60 -2.03 -18.60 19.57
N PRO A 61 -1.63 -19.61 18.78
CA PRO A 61 -0.47 -20.42 19.09
C PRO A 61 0.82 -19.60 18.92
N PRO A 62 1.97 -20.09 19.43
CA PRO A 62 3.26 -19.50 19.14
C PRO A 62 3.54 -19.40 17.63
N THR A 63 4.27 -18.37 17.21
CA THR A 63 4.57 -18.09 15.79
C THR A 63 5.15 -19.28 15.04
N THR A 64 5.97 -20.12 15.69
CA THR A 64 6.54 -21.33 15.07
C THR A 64 5.48 -22.35 14.65
N GLU A 65 4.44 -22.52 15.46
CA GLU A 65 3.32 -23.42 15.16
C GLU A 65 2.40 -22.79 14.12
N LEU A 66 2.11 -21.49 14.25
CA LEU A 66 1.34 -20.74 13.24
C LEU A 66 1.99 -20.84 11.86
N TYR A 67 3.30 -20.62 11.75
CA TYR A 67 4.00 -20.67 10.47
C TYR A 67 4.04 -22.09 9.89
N SER A 68 4.14 -23.12 10.73
CA SER A 68 4.05 -24.52 10.27
C SER A 68 2.68 -24.81 9.66
N PHE A 69 1.61 -24.30 10.25
CA PHE A 69 0.26 -24.43 9.68
C PHE A 69 0.11 -23.67 8.36
N VAL A 70 0.67 -22.46 8.27
CA VAL A 70 0.65 -21.67 7.02
C VAL A 70 1.47 -22.35 5.91
N ASP A 71 2.59 -23.00 6.25
CA ASP A 71 3.37 -23.78 5.28
C ASP A 71 2.54 -24.90 4.67
N GLU A 72 1.89 -25.72 5.50
CA GLU A 72 1.01 -26.79 5.04
C GLU A 72 -0.11 -26.26 4.16
N PHE A 73 -0.72 -25.13 4.55
CA PHE A 73 -1.75 -24.47 3.75
C PHE A 73 -1.23 -24.02 2.37
N VAL A 74 -0.10 -23.33 2.33
CA VAL A 74 0.49 -22.83 1.08
C VAL A 74 0.88 -23.99 0.17
N GLU A 75 1.47 -25.05 0.72
CA GLU A 75 1.82 -26.26 -0.03
C GLU A 75 0.58 -26.95 -0.59
N ALA A 76 -0.47 -27.13 0.20
CA ALA A 76 -1.73 -27.73 -0.24
C ALA A 76 -2.41 -26.92 -1.36
N VAL A 77 -2.45 -25.59 -1.24
CA VAL A 77 -3.00 -24.72 -2.30
C VAL A 77 -2.20 -24.87 -3.59
N GLN A 78 -0.87 -24.92 -3.51
CA GLN A 78 -0.02 -25.00 -4.68
C GLN A 78 0.00 -26.41 -5.29
N GLU A 79 -0.26 -27.46 -4.51
CA GLU A 79 -0.48 -28.82 -5.02
C GLU A 79 -1.80 -28.93 -5.79
N VAL A 80 -2.91 -28.47 -5.18
CA VAL A 80 -4.26 -28.60 -5.77
C VAL A 80 -4.51 -27.58 -6.88
N PHE A 81 -3.98 -26.36 -6.72
CA PHE A 81 -4.16 -25.24 -7.63
C PHE A 81 -2.81 -24.58 -7.97
N PRO A 82 -1.93 -25.22 -8.76
CA PRO A 82 -0.54 -24.78 -9.02
C PRO A 82 -0.38 -23.43 -9.76
N LYS A 83 -1.49 -22.86 -10.22
CA LYS A 83 -1.54 -21.53 -10.85
C LYS A 83 -2.18 -20.48 -9.95
N CYS A 84 -2.63 -20.85 -8.76
CA CYS A 84 -3.30 -19.97 -7.82
C CYS A 84 -2.31 -18.95 -7.27
N CYS A 85 -2.77 -17.70 -7.20
CA CYS A 85 -2.08 -16.67 -6.46
C CYS A 85 -2.65 -16.58 -5.05
N ILE A 86 -1.79 -16.55 -4.04
CA ILE A 86 -2.18 -16.32 -2.65
C ILE A 86 -1.96 -14.85 -2.32
N HIS A 87 -3.05 -14.14 -2.06
CA HIS A 87 -3.07 -12.77 -1.61
C HIS A 87 -3.22 -12.77 -0.08
N PHE A 88 -2.16 -12.40 0.63
CA PHE A 88 -2.17 -12.22 2.08
C PHE A 88 -2.69 -10.83 2.46
N GLU A 89 -3.57 -10.78 3.44
CA GLU A 89 -4.25 -9.55 3.90
C GLU A 89 -4.40 -9.61 5.43
N ASP A 90 -4.20 -8.47 6.08
CA ASP A 90 -4.51 -8.18 7.48
C ASP A 90 -3.79 -9.05 8.53
N TRP A 91 -2.60 -9.54 8.20
CA TRP A 91 -1.68 -10.20 9.13
C TRP A 91 -1.04 -9.19 10.08
N THR A 92 -0.58 -9.66 11.26
CA THR A 92 0.19 -8.77 12.15
C THR A 92 1.45 -8.29 11.44
N GLY A 93 1.95 -7.11 11.82
CA GLY A 93 2.96 -6.45 10.99
C GLY A 93 4.23 -7.27 10.75
N SER A 94 4.77 -7.91 11.80
CA SER A 94 5.93 -8.81 11.65
C SER A 94 5.58 -10.02 10.78
N ASP A 95 4.42 -10.62 10.98
CA ASP A 95 4.01 -11.82 10.27
C ASP A 95 3.79 -11.54 8.77
N ALA A 96 3.20 -10.40 8.43
CA ALA A 96 2.98 -9.99 7.05
C ALA A 96 4.30 -9.92 6.25
N VAL A 97 5.33 -9.31 6.84
CA VAL A 97 6.66 -9.17 6.23
C VAL A 97 7.37 -10.52 6.14
N ASP A 98 7.35 -11.30 7.21
CA ASP A 98 8.03 -12.59 7.29
C ASP A 98 7.41 -13.62 6.34
N LEU A 99 6.09 -13.74 6.30
CA LEU A 99 5.38 -14.66 5.40
C LEU A 99 5.59 -14.27 3.93
N LEU A 100 5.54 -12.97 3.61
CA LEU A 100 5.85 -12.51 2.27
C LEU A 100 7.28 -12.92 1.87
N LYS A 101 8.28 -12.65 2.71
CA LYS A 101 9.67 -13.05 2.47
C LYS A 101 9.84 -14.57 2.33
N ARG A 102 9.07 -15.34 3.10
CA ARG A 102 9.14 -16.81 3.11
C ARG A 102 8.69 -17.44 1.78
N TYR A 103 7.70 -16.84 1.12
CA TYR A 103 7.00 -17.46 -0.01
C TYR A 103 7.21 -16.76 -1.37
N ARG A 104 7.50 -15.46 -1.41
CA ARG A 104 7.54 -14.64 -2.65
C ARG A 104 8.44 -15.19 -3.76
N ASP A 105 9.56 -15.82 -3.41
CA ASP A 105 10.51 -16.36 -4.40
C ASP A 105 10.14 -17.76 -4.90
N LYS A 106 9.22 -18.44 -4.21
CA LYS A 106 8.83 -19.84 -4.46
C LYS A 106 7.47 -19.97 -5.15
N TYR A 107 6.54 -19.11 -4.77
CA TYR A 107 5.13 -19.22 -5.15
C TYR A 107 4.57 -17.90 -5.68
N CYS A 108 3.45 -17.96 -6.38
CA CYS A 108 2.71 -16.77 -6.78
C CYS A 108 1.98 -16.21 -5.56
N VAL A 109 2.65 -15.33 -4.80
CA VAL A 109 2.08 -14.73 -3.60
C VAL A 109 2.41 -13.26 -3.52
N TYR A 110 1.56 -12.50 -2.83
CA TYR A 110 1.85 -11.13 -2.45
C TYR A 110 1.07 -10.76 -1.20
N ASN A 111 1.41 -9.63 -0.60
CA ASN A 111 0.66 -9.05 0.52
C ASN A 111 0.23 -7.63 0.17
N ASP A 112 -1.06 -7.30 0.27
CA ASP A 112 -1.56 -5.98 -0.12
C ASP A 112 -1.28 -4.90 0.92
N ASP A 113 -1.27 -5.22 2.21
CA ASP A 113 -0.87 -4.26 3.26
C ASP A 113 0.57 -3.79 3.12
N VAL A 114 1.45 -4.67 2.60
CA VAL A 114 2.86 -4.38 2.35
C VAL A 114 3.04 -3.80 0.94
N GLN A 115 2.80 -4.59 -0.10
CA GLN A 115 3.14 -4.22 -1.48
C GLN A 115 2.07 -3.35 -2.14
N GLY A 116 0.80 -3.59 -1.86
CA GLY A 116 -0.31 -2.81 -2.43
C GLY A 116 -0.37 -1.38 -1.89
N THR A 117 -0.29 -1.23 -0.57
CA THR A 117 -0.17 0.07 0.11
C THR A 117 1.05 0.84 -0.39
N ALA A 118 2.18 0.16 -0.52
CA ALA A 118 3.39 0.76 -1.05
C ALA A 118 3.21 1.22 -2.52
N GLY A 119 2.56 0.41 -3.36
CA GLY A 119 2.28 0.75 -4.75
C GLY A 119 1.40 2.00 -4.89
N ILE A 120 0.30 2.09 -4.13
CA ILE A 120 -0.58 3.26 -4.24
C ILE A 120 0.08 4.53 -3.71
N VAL A 121 0.83 4.44 -2.61
CA VAL A 121 1.54 5.61 -2.07
C VAL A 121 2.66 6.05 -3.00
N LEU A 122 3.35 5.11 -3.66
CA LEU A 122 4.32 5.42 -4.72
C LEU A 122 3.67 6.16 -5.89
N ALA A 123 2.47 5.76 -6.32
CA ALA A 123 1.72 6.48 -7.37
C ALA A 123 1.45 7.93 -6.96
N GLY A 124 1.07 8.15 -5.70
CA GLY A 124 0.87 9.49 -5.14
C GLY A 124 2.15 10.31 -5.11
N MET A 125 3.27 9.71 -4.71
CA MET A 125 4.58 10.37 -4.70
C MET A 125 5.06 10.71 -6.13
N ILE A 126 4.84 9.84 -7.11
CA ILE A 126 5.13 10.12 -8.53
C ILE A 126 4.37 11.37 -8.98
N ASN A 127 3.06 11.43 -8.72
CA ASN A 127 2.25 12.60 -9.08
C ASN A 127 2.61 13.86 -8.27
N ALA A 128 3.00 13.72 -7.01
CA ALA A 128 3.51 14.83 -6.23
C ALA A 128 4.79 15.41 -6.84
N THR A 129 5.73 14.55 -7.29
CA THR A 129 6.94 15.02 -7.99
C THR A 129 6.63 15.71 -9.32
N ARG A 130 5.60 15.27 -10.06
CA ARG A 130 5.10 15.97 -11.26
C ARG A 130 4.61 17.38 -10.94
N ILE A 131 3.85 17.56 -9.86
CA ILE A 131 3.38 18.88 -9.40
C ILE A 131 4.57 19.77 -9.01
N LYS A 132 5.59 19.18 -8.37
CA LYS A 132 6.79 19.91 -7.92
C LYS A 132 7.79 20.20 -9.04
N GLY A 133 7.71 19.50 -10.17
CA GLY A 133 8.74 19.53 -11.21
C GLY A 133 10.06 18.86 -10.79
N SER A 134 10.01 17.87 -9.89
CA SER A 134 11.15 17.11 -9.38
C SER A 134 11.11 15.64 -9.80
N GLN A 135 12.09 14.84 -9.39
CA GLN A 135 12.09 13.38 -9.53
C GLN A 135 12.13 12.69 -8.16
N LEU A 136 11.62 11.47 -8.05
CA LEU A 136 11.63 10.70 -6.79
C LEU A 136 13.03 10.65 -6.14
N LYS A 137 14.08 10.42 -6.93
CA LYS A 137 15.47 10.38 -6.45
C LYS A 137 16.01 11.69 -5.86
N ASP A 138 15.35 12.81 -6.14
CA ASP A 138 15.75 14.13 -5.63
C ASP A 138 15.13 14.43 -4.26
N GLU A 139 14.13 13.64 -3.85
CA GLU A 139 13.32 13.85 -2.66
C GLU A 139 13.96 13.23 -1.40
N LYS A 140 13.43 13.60 -0.22
CA LYS A 140 13.73 13.00 1.07
C LYS A 140 12.44 12.71 1.81
N TYR A 141 12.32 11.52 2.35
CA TYR A 141 11.09 10.98 2.91
C TYR A 141 11.24 10.77 4.40
N LEU A 142 10.29 11.27 5.19
CA LEU A 142 10.23 11.03 6.62
C LEU A 142 8.92 10.35 7.00
N PHE A 143 9.03 9.11 7.47
CA PHE A 143 7.90 8.31 7.92
C PHE A 143 7.65 8.55 9.42
N LEU A 144 6.39 8.77 9.77
CA LEU A 144 5.88 8.64 11.13
C LEU A 144 5.17 7.29 11.23
N GLY A 145 5.85 6.34 11.86
CA GLY A 145 5.48 4.92 11.90
C GLY A 145 6.54 4.06 11.20
N ALA A 146 7.18 3.18 11.95
CA ALA A 146 8.18 2.21 11.46
C ALA A 146 7.74 0.76 11.67
N GLY A 147 6.43 0.51 11.54
CA GLY A 147 5.83 -0.83 11.51
C GLY A 147 5.83 -1.41 10.10
N SER A 148 5.10 -2.52 9.90
CA SER A 148 5.09 -3.27 8.63
C SER A 148 4.68 -2.46 7.41
N ALA A 149 3.62 -1.65 7.52
CA ALA A 149 3.21 -0.76 6.44
C ALA A 149 4.35 0.19 6.09
N GLY A 150 4.86 0.95 7.06
CA GLY A 150 5.96 1.89 6.85
C GLY A 150 7.21 1.25 6.23
N ILE A 151 7.56 0.04 6.66
CA ILE A 151 8.72 -0.70 6.13
C ILE A 151 8.46 -1.21 4.71
N GLY A 152 7.29 -1.79 4.44
CA GLY A 152 6.92 -2.21 3.09
C GLY A 152 6.90 -1.07 2.08
N LEU A 153 6.37 0.09 2.51
CA LEU A 153 6.41 1.34 1.77
C LEU A 153 7.83 1.82 1.49
N ALA A 154 8.69 1.82 2.52
CA ALA A 154 10.09 2.22 2.39
C ALA A 154 10.88 1.28 1.47
N ASP A 155 10.67 -0.03 1.56
CA ASP A 155 11.35 -1.04 0.75
C ASP A 155 10.97 -0.92 -0.74
N LEU A 156 9.67 -0.73 -1.04
CA LEU A 156 9.22 -0.53 -2.41
C LEU A 156 9.71 0.80 -2.98
N LEU A 157 9.68 1.87 -2.18
CA LEU A 157 10.24 3.16 -2.57
C LEU A 157 11.73 3.03 -2.89
N CYS A 158 12.51 2.34 -2.04
CA CYS A 158 13.93 2.08 -2.33
C CYS A 158 14.11 1.29 -3.62
N SER A 159 13.27 0.29 -3.88
CA SER A 159 13.29 -0.49 -5.12
C SER A 159 13.00 0.40 -6.35
N ALA A 160 12.03 1.30 -6.27
CA ALA A 160 11.73 2.27 -7.33
C ALA A 160 12.88 3.27 -7.55
N LEU A 161 13.55 3.71 -6.49
CA LEU A 161 14.74 4.57 -6.58
C LEU A 161 15.92 3.85 -7.23
N VAL A 162 16.13 2.57 -6.93
CA VAL A 162 17.14 1.72 -7.58
C VAL A 162 16.84 1.57 -9.07
N GLN A 163 15.58 1.41 -9.47
CA GLN A 163 15.20 1.42 -10.91
C GLN A 163 15.52 2.75 -11.60
N GLN A 164 15.63 3.87 -10.86
CA GLN A 164 16.11 5.16 -11.37
C GLN A 164 17.64 5.31 -11.38
N GLY A 165 18.37 4.22 -11.13
CA GLY A 165 19.83 4.16 -11.21
C GLY A 165 20.56 4.46 -9.91
N MET A 166 19.88 4.51 -8.76
CA MET A 166 20.51 4.63 -7.44
C MET A 166 21.07 3.28 -6.96
N SER A 167 22.07 3.31 -6.08
CA SER A 167 22.41 2.12 -5.27
C SER A 167 21.34 1.89 -4.20
N VAL A 168 21.32 0.68 -3.62
CA VAL A 168 20.42 0.38 -2.50
C VAL A 168 20.73 1.27 -1.31
N GLU A 169 22.02 1.52 -1.04
CA GLU A 169 22.48 2.36 0.07
C GLU A 169 22.06 3.82 -0.12
N ASP A 170 22.19 4.36 -1.33
CA ASP A 170 21.77 5.74 -1.64
C ASP A 170 20.25 5.88 -1.57
N ALA A 171 19.51 4.85 -2.02
CA ALA A 171 18.05 4.82 -1.96
C ALA A 171 17.57 4.81 -0.50
N GLN A 172 18.14 3.92 0.33
CA GLN A 172 17.86 3.87 1.77
C GLN A 172 18.18 5.19 2.45
N ALA A 173 19.30 5.84 2.10
CA ALA A 173 19.70 7.13 2.66
C ALA A 173 18.72 8.29 2.36
N ARG A 174 17.74 8.11 1.46
CA ARG A 174 16.64 9.07 1.24
C ARG A 174 15.47 8.89 2.21
N VAL A 175 15.43 7.78 2.93
CA VAL A 175 14.28 7.37 3.75
C VAL A 175 14.63 7.41 5.23
N TYR A 176 13.95 8.28 5.97
CA TYR A 176 14.06 8.38 7.41
C TYR A 176 12.77 7.88 8.05
N MET A 177 12.88 7.23 9.20
CA MET A 177 11.74 6.66 9.90
C MET A 177 11.73 7.06 11.36
N PHE A 178 10.53 7.24 11.90
CA PHE A 178 10.29 7.68 13.27
C PHE A 178 9.24 6.77 13.91
N ASP A 179 9.53 6.20 15.08
CA ASP A 179 8.60 5.34 15.83
C ASP A 179 8.27 5.93 17.21
N VAL A 180 7.61 5.15 18.06
CA VAL A 180 7.20 5.55 19.43
C VAL A 180 8.38 5.99 20.32
N ASN A 181 9.60 5.54 20.02
CA ASN A 181 10.82 5.86 20.74
C ASN A 181 11.66 6.94 20.04
N GLY A 182 11.18 7.48 18.91
CA GLY A 182 11.78 8.61 18.20
C GLY A 182 12.38 8.23 16.85
N LEU A 183 13.29 9.07 16.36
CA LEU A 183 14.01 8.85 15.10
C LEU A 183 14.82 7.55 15.16
N LEU A 184 14.78 6.75 14.10
CA LEU A 184 15.60 5.55 13.95
C LEU A 184 17.05 5.96 13.66
N VAL A 185 17.95 5.62 14.59
CA VAL A 185 19.39 5.92 14.52
C VAL A 185 20.21 4.72 15.00
N PRO A 186 21.47 4.52 14.52
CA PRO A 186 22.26 3.31 14.77
C PRO A 186 22.46 2.95 16.25
N ASN A 187 22.47 3.94 17.14
CA ASN A 187 22.76 3.73 18.57
C ASN A 187 21.54 3.22 19.37
N ARG A 188 20.37 3.04 18.73
CA ARG A 188 19.20 2.46 19.38
C ARG A 188 19.36 0.96 19.57
N THR A 189 19.11 0.47 20.78
CA THR A 189 19.27 -0.94 21.16
C THR A 189 17.99 -1.77 20.99
N ASP A 190 16.88 -1.12 20.63
CA ASP A 190 15.54 -1.69 20.57
C ASP A 190 15.02 -1.85 19.13
N LEU A 191 15.89 -1.65 18.12
CA LEU A 191 15.53 -1.77 16.71
C LEU A 191 15.35 -3.23 16.29
N LEU A 192 14.25 -3.50 15.60
CA LEU A 192 13.99 -4.77 14.93
C LEU A 192 14.86 -4.91 13.67
N ASP A 193 15.13 -6.15 13.24
CA ASP A 193 16.04 -6.40 12.11
C ASP A 193 15.61 -5.68 10.82
N PHE A 194 14.31 -5.62 10.56
CA PHE A 194 13.77 -4.93 9.39
C PHE A 194 13.84 -3.40 9.49
N GLN A 195 14.03 -2.82 10.69
CA GLN A 195 14.17 -1.37 10.89
C GLN A 195 15.60 -0.88 10.72
N LYS A 196 16.59 -1.76 10.95
CA LYS A 196 18.02 -1.43 10.91
C LYS A 196 18.49 -0.78 9.60
N PRO A 197 17.99 -1.16 8.40
CA PRO A 197 18.39 -0.51 7.16
C PRO A 197 18.08 1.00 7.11
N TYR A 198 17.08 1.46 7.86
CA TYR A 198 16.63 2.85 7.90
C TYR A 198 17.17 3.64 9.11
N ALA A 199 18.07 3.04 9.88
CA ALA A 199 18.72 3.67 11.02
C ALA A 199 19.99 4.40 10.55
N HIS A 200 19.85 5.66 10.14
CA HIS A 200 20.96 6.45 9.58
C HIS A 200 21.73 7.24 10.65
N PRO A 201 23.04 7.49 10.46
CA PRO A 201 23.80 8.37 11.34
C PRO A 201 23.17 9.77 11.40
N HIS A 202 22.53 10.08 12.53
CA HIS A 202 21.86 11.35 12.78
C HIS A 202 21.75 11.57 14.30
N SER A 203 21.58 12.82 14.73
CA SER A 203 21.25 13.13 16.12
C SER A 203 19.92 12.49 16.50
N ALA A 204 19.90 11.76 17.62
CA ALA A 204 18.68 11.19 18.17
C ALA A 204 17.74 12.32 18.61
N THR A 205 16.45 12.19 18.29
CA THR A 205 15.40 13.07 18.79
C THR A 205 14.09 12.30 18.95
N ARG A 206 13.30 12.71 19.94
CA ARG A 206 11.91 12.27 20.16
C ARG A 206 10.89 13.33 19.76
N ASP A 207 11.36 14.46 19.23
CA ASP A 207 10.51 15.51 18.67
C ASP A 207 10.49 15.38 17.14
N PHE A 208 9.31 15.11 16.60
CA PHE A 208 9.11 14.98 15.16
C PHE A 208 9.39 16.29 14.40
N VAL A 209 9.14 17.45 15.02
CA VAL A 209 9.43 18.76 14.42
C VAL A 209 10.94 18.99 14.38
N GLU A 210 11.70 18.58 15.40
CA GLU A 210 13.16 18.62 15.34
C GLU A 210 13.72 17.70 14.25
N ALA A 211 13.15 16.51 14.09
CA ALA A 211 13.50 15.60 13.00
C ALA A 211 13.27 16.26 11.63
N ILE A 212 12.12 16.91 11.41
CA ILE A 212 11.82 17.65 10.17
C ILE A 212 12.85 18.75 9.92
N LYS A 213 13.12 19.59 10.92
CA LYS A 213 14.04 20.74 10.77
C LYS A 213 15.49 20.32 10.47
N SER A 214 15.92 19.20 11.03
CA SER A 214 17.28 18.69 10.86
C SER A 214 17.46 17.89 9.56
N ILE A 215 16.55 16.96 9.27
CA ILE A 215 16.60 16.10 8.06
C ILE A 215 16.28 16.91 6.79
N LYS A 216 15.38 17.88 6.94
CA LYS A 216 14.75 18.66 5.88
C LYS A 216 14.08 17.75 4.83
N PRO A 217 13.11 16.91 5.25
CA PRO A 217 12.39 16.06 4.32
C PRO A 217 11.49 16.92 3.42
N THR A 218 11.25 16.42 2.22
CA THR A 218 10.35 17.02 1.26
C THR A 218 8.95 16.39 1.30
N THR A 219 8.87 15.16 1.82
CA THR A 219 7.64 14.39 2.01
C THR A 219 7.58 13.83 3.43
N ILE A 220 6.45 14.01 4.11
CA ILE A 220 6.11 13.27 5.34
C ILE A 220 5.01 12.25 5.07
N ILE A 221 5.19 11.03 5.59
CA ILE A 221 4.25 9.91 5.44
C ILE A 221 3.82 9.41 6.82
N GLY A 222 2.53 9.47 7.11
CA GLY A 222 1.94 9.00 8.35
C GLY A 222 1.35 7.60 8.19
N VAL A 223 1.85 6.65 8.96
CA VAL A 223 1.40 5.24 9.03
C VAL A 223 1.46 4.75 10.49
N SER A 224 1.06 5.62 11.42
CA SER A 224 1.28 5.46 12.87
C SER A 224 0.03 5.08 13.66
N THR A 225 -1.15 5.14 13.04
CA THR A 225 -2.48 5.06 13.69
C THR A 225 -2.75 6.15 14.75
N VAL A 226 -1.90 7.17 14.85
CA VAL A 226 -2.07 8.27 15.81
C VAL A 226 -2.76 9.45 15.13
N GLY A 227 -4.07 9.57 15.35
CA GLY A 227 -4.87 10.69 14.86
C GLY A 227 -4.33 12.05 15.33
N GLY A 228 -4.26 13.02 14.41
CA GLY A 228 -3.81 14.37 14.71
C GLY A 228 -2.30 14.53 14.95
N ALA A 229 -1.48 13.51 14.66
CA ALA A 229 -0.04 13.55 14.88
C ALA A 229 0.69 14.58 13.99
N PHE A 230 0.19 14.88 12.80
CA PHE A 230 0.68 15.99 11.99
C PHE A 230 0.01 17.28 12.46
N THR A 231 0.51 17.83 13.55
CA THR A 231 0.01 19.08 14.14
C THR A 231 0.26 20.30 13.23
N LYS A 232 -0.31 21.45 13.62
CA LYS A 232 -0.02 22.73 12.95
C LYS A 232 1.48 23.00 12.85
N GLN A 233 2.22 22.78 13.94
CA GLN A 233 3.67 22.98 13.98
C GLN A 233 4.42 22.05 13.01
N VAL A 234 3.93 20.82 12.82
CA VAL A 234 4.51 19.87 11.85
C VAL A 234 4.33 20.36 10.42
N VAL A 235 3.11 20.76 10.05
CA VAL A 235 2.81 21.23 8.68
C VAL A 235 3.49 22.58 8.41
N GLU A 236 3.53 23.49 9.37
CA GLU A 236 4.27 24.75 9.26
C GLU A 236 5.78 24.49 9.10
N ALA A 237 6.37 23.59 9.90
CA ALA A 237 7.78 23.22 9.77
C ALA A 237 8.11 22.62 8.39
N MET A 238 7.22 21.79 7.83
CA MET A 238 7.36 21.29 6.46
C MET A 238 7.28 22.41 5.42
N SER A 239 6.41 23.39 5.63
CA SER A 239 6.19 24.53 4.72
C SER A 239 7.31 25.57 4.81
N GLU A 240 8.02 25.65 5.94
CA GLU A 240 9.19 26.52 6.10
C GLU A 240 10.39 26.05 5.27
N ILE A 241 10.53 24.75 5.07
CA ILE A 241 11.68 24.14 4.37
C ILE A 241 11.38 23.75 2.92
N ASN A 242 10.11 23.70 2.52
CA ASN A 242 9.67 23.31 1.18
C ASN A 242 8.66 24.32 0.62
N GLU A 243 8.82 24.71 -0.66
CA GLU A 243 7.82 25.53 -1.35
C GLU A 243 6.48 24.79 -1.50
N ARG A 244 6.53 23.49 -1.81
CA ARG A 244 5.37 22.60 -1.96
C ARG A 244 5.59 21.33 -1.11
N PRO A 245 5.31 21.35 0.20
CA PRO A 245 5.52 20.19 1.07
C PRO A 245 4.53 19.08 0.73
N VAL A 246 4.99 17.82 0.69
CA VAL A 246 4.11 16.68 0.50
C VAL A 246 3.73 16.09 1.85
N VAL A 247 2.43 15.96 2.11
CA VAL A 247 1.86 15.47 3.38
C VAL A 247 0.91 14.30 3.09
N LEU A 248 1.34 13.08 3.42
CA LEU A 248 0.56 11.86 3.21
C LEU A 248 0.05 11.33 4.57
N ALA A 249 -1.24 11.48 4.86
CA ALA A 249 -1.86 11.07 6.14
C ALA A 249 -2.65 9.75 5.96
N LEU A 250 -1.94 8.62 6.02
CA LEU A 250 -2.44 7.35 5.48
C LEU A 250 -3.15 6.47 6.51
N SER A 251 -3.11 6.82 7.79
CA SER A 251 -3.74 6.04 8.84
C SER A 251 -5.28 6.02 8.69
N ASN A 252 -5.86 4.85 8.89
CA ASN A 252 -7.31 4.58 8.83
C ASN A 252 -7.83 4.12 10.20
N PRO A 253 -9.12 4.34 10.52
CA PRO A 253 -10.13 5.17 9.81
C PRO A 253 -9.89 6.69 9.98
N THR A 254 -10.89 7.53 9.64
CA THR A 254 -10.78 8.99 9.61
C THR A 254 -10.25 9.60 10.91
N GLU A 255 -10.66 9.09 12.07
CA GLU A 255 -10.19 9.52 13.39
C GLU A 255 -8.71 9.19 13.67
N HIS A 256 -8.08 8.38 12.85
CA HIS A 256 -6.66 8.04 12.93
C HIS A 256 -5.79 8.76 11.90
N ALA A 257 -6.39 9.52 10.96
CA ALA A 257 -5.62 10.32 10.03
C ALA A 257 -4.72 11.32 10.77
N GLU A 258 -3.45 11.40 10.38
CA GLU A 258 -2.45 12.24 11.05
C GLU A 258 -2.82 13.73 10.99
N CYS A 259 -3.47 14.17 9.92
CA CYS A 259 -4.21 15.44 9.85
C CYS A 259 -5.26 15.37 8.74
N THR A 260 -6.23 16.29 8.78
CA THR A 260 -7.23 16.45 7.71
C THR A 260 -6.69 17.31 6.56
N PRO A 261 -7.25 17.22 5.33
CA PRO A 261 -6.84 18.10 4.24
C PRO A 261 -7.09 19.58 4.55
N ALA A 262 -8.18 19.92 5.25
CA ALA A 262 -8.48 21.29 5.64
C ALA A 262 -7.37 21.87 6.54
N GLN A 263 -6.86 21.06 7.47
CA GLN A 263 -5.73 21.40 8.31
C GLN A 263 -4.43 21.52 7.49
N ALA A 264 -4.11 20.53 6.66
CA ALA A 264 -2.90 20.55 5.83
C ALA A 264 -2.85 21.79 4.91
N TYR A 265 -3.94 22.08 4.20
CA TYR A 265 -4.01 23.24 3.31
C TYR A 265 -4.02 24.56 4.09
N SER A 266 -4.77 24.68 5.19
CA SER A 266 -4.80 25.93 5.97
C SER A 266 -3.44 26.24 6.60
N TRP A 267 -2.79 25.26 7.22
CA TRP A 267 -1.52 25.46 7.92
C TRP A 267 -0.34 25.66 6.98
N SER A 268 -0.41 25.13 5.75
CA SER A 268 0.56 25.39 4.68
C SER A 268 0.23 26.62 3.83
N LYS A 269 -0.87 27.33 4.10
CA LYS A 269 -1.36 28.44 3.25
C LYS A 269 -1.58 28.02 1.79
N GLY A 270 -2.14 26.83 1.60
CA GLY A 270 -2.52 26.27 0.31
C GLY A 270 -1.36 25.64 -0.48
N THR A 271 -0.15 25.55 0.07
CA THR A 271 1.00 25.02 -0.68
C THR A 271 1.19 23.52 -0.56
N ALA A 272 0.62 22.88 0.48
CA ALA A 272 0.75 21.43 0.68
C ALA A 272 0.17 20.64 -0.49
N ILE A 273 0.88 19.58 -0.86
CA ILE A 273 0.38 18.50 -1.71
C ILE A 273 -0.07 17.40 -0.75
N TYR A 274 -1.35 17.02 -0.79
CA TYR A 274 -1.95 16.18 0.23
C TYR A 274 -2.67 14.96 -0.35
N ALA A 275 -2.50 13.83 0.34
CA ALA A 275 -3.38 12.67 0.19
C ALA A 275 -3.56 11.97 1.54
N ALA A 276 -4.64 11.19 1.65
CA ALA A 276 -4.98 10.44 2.86
C ALA A 276 -5.37 9.00 2.56
N GLY A 277 -5.37 8.13 3.58
CA GLY A 277 -5.90 6.76 3.46
C GLY A 277 -7.43 6.72 3.27
N VAL A 278 -8.13 7.73 3.77
CA VAL A 278 -9.58 7.90 3.66
C VAL A 278 -9.97 8.99 2.65
N GLN A 279 -11.16 8.89 2.08
CA GLN A 279 -11.70 9.92 1.19
C GLN A 279 -12.21 11.12 2.01
N PHE A 280 -11.78 12.31 1.62
CA PHE A 280 -12.30 13.57 2.15
C PHE A 280 -13.05 14.36 1.06
N PRO A 281 -13.99 15.24 1.44
CA PRO A 281 -14.62 16.15 0.47
C PRO A 281 -13.61 17.21 -0.04
N PRO A 282 -13.93 17.88 -1.16
CA PRO A 282 -13.13 19.01 -1.65
C PRO A 282 -13.01 20.13 -0.61
N VAL A 283 -11.84 20.77 -0.54
CA VAL A 283 -11.56 21.89 0.37
C VAL A 283 -11.51 23.19 -0.41
N HIS A 284 -12.23 24.21 0.06
CA HIS A 284 -12.23 25.55 -0.54
C HIS A 284 -11.39 26.48 0.33
N LEU A 285 -10.32 27.04 -0.24
CA LEU A 285 -9.40 27.93 0.47
C LEU A 285 -8.95 29.06 -0.47
N ASP A 286 -9.12 30.30 -0.05
CA ASP A 286 -8.68 31.50 -0.78
C ASP A 286 -9.07 31.51 -2.28
N GLY A 287 -10.31 31.14 -2.57
CA GLY A 287 -10.86 31.09 -3.94
C GLY A 287 -10.43 29.89 -4.78
N HIS A 288 -9.62 28.98 -4.22
CA HIS A 288 -9.18 27.75 -4.87
C HIS A 288 -9.95 26.54 -4.30
N THR A 289 -10.23 25.56 -5.15
CA THR A 289 -10.80 24.26 -4.75
C THR A 289 -9.73 23.19 -4.85
N PHE A 290 -9.41 22.56 -3.72
CA PHE A 290 -8.47 21.46 -3.61
C PHE A 290 -9.22 20.13 -3.52
N MET A 291 -8.74 19.15 -4.28
CA MET A 291 -9.30 17.80 -4.37
C MET A 291 -8.37 16.80 -3.68
N PRO A 292 -8.51 16.55 -2.36
CA PRO A 292 -7.61 15.63 -1.66
C PRO A 292 -7.77 14.20 -2.19
N GLY A 293 -6.66 13.59 -2.57
CA GLY A 293 -6.64 12.21 -3.07
C GLY A 293 -6.77 11.18 -1.95
N GLN A 294 -7.43 10.06 -2.24
CA GLN A 294 -7.42 8.88 -1.38
C GLN A 294 -6.40 7.85 -1.90
N ALA A 295 -5.39 7.57 -1.10
CA ALA A 295 -4.41 6.51 -1.34
C ALA A 295 -5.02 5.15 -0.97
N ASN A 296 -5.91 4.65 -1.82
CA ASN A 296 -6.60 3.37 -1.59
C ASN A 296 -6.02 2.23 -2.42
N ASN A 297 -5.75 1.10 -1.79
CA ASN A 297 -5.16 -0.07 -2.45
C ASN A 297 -6.03 -0.63 -3.60
N PHE A 298 -7.33 -0.32 -3.67
CA PHE A 298 -8.18 -0.75 -4.80
C PHE A 298 -7.73 -0.21 -6.15
N TYR A 299 -6.85 0.81 -6.20
CA TYR A 299 -6.22 1.27 -7.44
C TYR A 299 -5.10 0.34 -7.96
N VAL A 300 -4.72 -0.66 -7.17
CA VAL A 300 -3.53 -1.48 -7.42
C VAL A 300 -3.87 -2.97 -7.41
N PHE A 301 -4.38 -3.51 -6.30
CA PHE A 301 -4.56 -4.96 -6.18
C PHE A 301 -5.54 -5.56 -7.19
N PRO A 302 -6.64 -4.90 -7.61
CA PRO A 302 -7.53 -5.47 -8.61
C PRO A 302 -6.82 -5.63 -9.96
N ALA A 303 -6.05 -4.64 -10.41
CA ALA A 303 -5.25 -4.69 -11.63
C ALA A 303 -4.15 -5.74 -11.57
N ILE A 304 -3.44 -5.85 -10.44
CA ILE A 304 -2.49 -6.94 -10.19
C ILE A 304 -3.21 -8.29 -10.34
N GLY A 305 -4.38 -8.43 -9.72
CA GLY A 305 -5.24 -9.62 -9.82
C GLY A 305 -5.65 -9.97 -11.25
N MET A 306 -6.07 -8.97 -12.03
CA MET A 306 -6.43 -9.14 -13.43
C MET A 306 -5.23 -9.53 -14.29
N ALA A 307 -4.07 -8.89 -14.10
CA ALA A 307 -2.85 -9.23 -14.81
C ALA A 307 -2.40 -10.66 -14.50
N ILE A 308 -2.42 -11.06 -13.23
CA ILE A 308 -2.10 -12.43 -12.79
C ILE A 308 -3.06 -13.43 -13.43
N TYR A 309 -4.36 -13.16 -13.37
CA TYR A 309 -5.41 -14.03 -13.90
C TYR A 309 -5.23 -14.25 -15.42
N ALA A 310 -5.13 -13.16 -16.18
CA ALA A 310 -5.03 -13.21 -17.63
C ALA A 310 -3.72 -13.86 -18.11
N THR A 311 -2.59 -13.53 -17.48
CA THR A 311 -1.27 -14.04 -17.89
C THR A 311 -0.91 -15.40 -17.28
N GLN A 312 -1.70 -15.87 -16.30
CA GLN A 312 -1.40 -17.03 -15.46
C GLN A 312 -0.01 -16.97 -14.82
N ALA A 313 0.35 -15.78 -14.31
CA ALA A 313 1.68 -15.45 -13.82
C ALA A 313 2.27 -16.51 -12.87
N LYS A 314 3.57 -16.77 -12.99
CA LYS A 314 4.31 -17.72 -12.15
C LYS A 314 4.61 -17.16 -10.75
N ARG A 315 4.83 -15.84 -10.67
CA ARG A 315 5.23 -15.11 -9.45
C ARG A 315 4.70 -13.69 -9.51
N VAL A 316 4.65 -13.05 -8.35
CA VAL A 316 4.43 -11.61 -8.21
C VAL A 316 5.73 -10.96 -7.73
N THR A 317 6.16 -9.87 -8.37
CA THR A 317 7.41 -9.17 -8.05
C THR A 317 7.15 -7.72 -7.66
N ASP A 318 8.10 -7.09 -6.97
CA ASP A 318 8.00 -5.67 -6.60
C ASP A 318 7.91 -4.77 -7.84
N ASP A 319 8.57 -5.14 -8.94
CA ASP A 319 8.48 -4.43 -10.22
C ASP A 319 7.04 -4.34 -10.74
N MET A 320 6.20 -5.34 -10.48
CA MET A 320 4.78 -5.30 -10.87
C MET A 320 4.02 -4.21 -10.11
N PHE A 321 4.34 -4.00 -8.83
CA PHE A 321 3.72 -2.93 -8.02
C PHE A 321 4.28 -1.55 -8.37
N ILE A 322 5.57 -1.47 -8.69
CA ILE A 322 6.20 -0.22 -9.19
C ILE A 322 5.58 0.17 -10.54
N GLU A 323 5.41 -0.78 -11.45
CA GLU A 323 4.77 -0.54 -12.75
C GLU A 323 3.28 -0.18 -12.59
N ALA A 324 2.57 -0.85 -11.67
CA ALA A 324 1.20 -0.46 -11.32
C ALA A 324 1.14 0.99 -10.78
N ALA A 325 2.10 1.39 -9.94
CA ALA A 325 2.17 2.74 -9.40
C ALA A 325 2.36 3.78 -10.51
N HIS A 326 3.27 3.53 -11.46
CA HIS A 326 3.44 4.37 -12.65
C HIS A 326 2.17 4.41 -13.50
N ALA A 327 1.54 3.26 -13.74
CA ALA A 327 0.31 3.15 -14.51
C ALA A 327 -0.86 3.93 -13.90
N VAL A 328 -1.02 3.89 -12.58
CA VAL A 328 -2.02 4.69 -11.87
C VAL A 328 -1.68 6.18 -11.96
N ALA A 329 -0.42 6.55 -11.74
CA ALA A 329 0.02 7.94 -11.75
C ALA A 329 -0.18 8.62 -13.12
N ASP A 330 0.18 7.93 -14.20
CA ASP A 330 0.08 8.43 -15.57
C ASP A 330 -1.36 8.70 -16.03
N GLN A 331 -2.34 8.07 -15.36
CA GLN A 331 -3.76 8.22 -15.67
C GLN A 331 -4.41 9.45 -15.00
N VAL A 332 -3.64 10.26 -14.26
CA VAL A 332 -4.13 11.52 -13.68
C VAL A 332 -3.89 12.69 -14.65
N PRO A 333 -4.96 13.33 -15.17
CA PRO A 333 -4.82 14.50 -16.04
C PRO A 333 -4.20 15.69 -15.30
N ASN A 334 -3.42 16.51 -16.01
CA ASN A 334 -2.79 17.71 -15.44
C ASN A 334 -3.82 18.65 -14.80
N SER A 335 -5.02 18.79 -15.36
CA SER A 335 -6.09 19.64 -14.79
C SER A 335 -6.57 19.18 -13.40
N LEU A 336 -6.42 17.90 -13.07
CA LEU A 336 -6.73 17.37 -11.73
C LEU A 336 -5.52 17.46 -10.79
N LEU A 337 -4.30 17.30 -11.32
CA LEU A 337 -3.07 17.58 -10.57
C LEU A 337 -2.98 19.04 -10.12
N ASP A 338 -3.40 19.98 -10.97
CA ASP A 338 -3.48 21.41 -10.66
C ASP A 338 -4.45 21.70 -9.49
N GLN A 339 -5.44 20.82 -9.28
CA GLN A 339 -6.37 20.85 -8.14
C GLN A 339 -5.86 20.03 -6.94
N GLY A 340 -4.65 19.47 -7.02
CA GLY A 340 -4.03 18.66 -5.96
C GLY A 340 -4.45 17.20 -5.90
N LEU A 341 -5.24 16.71 -6.87
CA LEU A 341 -5.66 15.31 -6.89
C LEU A 341 -4.52 14.40 -7.38
N LEU A 342 -4.05 13.49 -6.54
CA LEU A 342 -2.91 12.61 -6.84
C LEU A 342 -3.28 11.28 -7.48
N TYR A 343 -4.56 10.92 -7.54
CA TYR A 343 -5.04 9.62 -8.02
C TYR A 343 -6.16 9.78 -9.04
N PRO A 344 -6.40 8.80 -9.92
CA PRO A 344 -7.52 8.84 -10.86
C PRO A 344 -8.87 8.99 -10.16
N LEU A 345 -9.90 9.40 -10.90
CA LEU A 345 -11.26 9.48 -10.35
C LEU A 345 -11.84 8.07 -10.20
N GLN A 346 -12.44 7.79 -9.03
CA GLN A 346 -13.11 6.52 -8.73
C GLN A 346 -14.24 6.18 -9.72
N SER A 347 -14.88 7.19 -10.31
CA SER A 347 -15.91 6.99 -11.35
C SER A 347 -15.39 6.26 -12.59
N ASN A 348 -14.08 6.27 -12.80
CA ASN A 348 -13.41 5.63 -13.94
C ASN A 348 -12.61 4.41 -13.50
N ILE A 349 -12.91 3.82 -12.34
CA ILE A 349 -12.07 2.78 -11.75
C ILE A 349 -11.87 1.57 -12.68
N LEU A 350 -12.92 1.07 -13.32
CA LEU A 350 -12.79 -0.08 -14.24
C LEU A 350 -11.82 0.17 -15.38
N GLU A 351 -11.92 1.34 -16.01
CA GLU A 351 -11.04 1.71 -17.10
C GLU A 351 -9.60 1.95 -16.60
N THR A 352 -9.45 2.49 -15.39
CA THR A 352 -8.16 2.68 -14.72
C THR A 352 -7.48 1.34 -14.47
N GLU A 353 -8.20 0.40 -13.87
CA GLU A 353 -7.69 -0.94 -13.56
C GLU A 353 -7.35 -1.74 -14.81
N ILE A 354 -8.15 -1.67 -15.88
CA ILE A 354 -7.85 -2.36 -17.15
C ILE A 354 -6.52 -1.89 -17.73
N LYS A 355 -6.29 -0.58 -17.78
CA LYS A 355 -5.04 0.01 -18.29
C LYS A 355 -3.86 -0.31 -17.38
N THR A 356 -4.05 -0.23 -16.07
CA THR A 356 -3.03 -0.65 -15.09
C THR A 356 -2.68 -2.13 -15.25
N ALA A 357 -3.69 -3.01 -15.38
CA ALA A 357 -3.50 -4.44 -15.58
C ALA A 357 -2.78 -4.74 -16.91
N ALA A 358 -3.07 -3.99 -17.98
CA ALA A 358 -2.38 -4.16 -19.26
C ALA A 358 -0.89 -3.83 -19.17
N ARG A 359 -0.53 -2.77 -18.45
CA ARG A 359 0.87 -2.39 -18.19
C ARG A 359 1.59 -3.42 -17.34
N VAL A 360 0.97 -3.86 -16.25
CA VAL A 360 1.51 -4.94 -15.41
C VAL A 360 1.66 -6.23 -16.20
N ALA A 361 0.67 -6.61 -17.01
CA ALA A 361 0.73 -7.81 -17.85
C ALA A 361 1.87 -7.75 -18.87
N ALA A 362 2.12 -6.58 -19.47
CA ALA A 362 3.27 -6.38 -20.35
C ALA A 362 4.58 -6.71 -19.66
N LEU A 363 4.76 -6.22 -18.42
CA LEU A 363 5.92 -6.54 -17.59
C LEU A 363 6.02 -8.04 -17.25
N VAL A 364 4.90 -8.69 -16.91
CA VAL A 364 4.86 -10.15 -16.66
C VAL A 364 5.37 -10.93 -17.87
N PHE A 365 4.97 -10.53 -19.08
CA PHE A 365 5.48 -11.14 -20.31
C PHE A 365 6.96 -10.81 -20.57
N ASP A 366 7.38 -9.56 -20.37
CA ASP A 366 8.77 -9.11 -20.59
C ASP A 366 9.76 -9.83 -19.65
N HIS A 367 9.31 -10.17 -18.43
CA HIS A 367 10.11 -10.92 -17.46
C HIS A 367 10.00 -12.45 -17.62
N GLY A 368 9.29 -12.95 -18.64
CA GLY A 368 9.12 -14.40 -18.88
C GLY A 368 8.32 -15.12 -17.77
N LEU A 369 7.55 -14.37 -16.99
CA LEU A 369 6.76 -14.86 -15.86
C LEU A 369 5.38 -15.38 -16.28
N ALA A 370 4.91 -15.06 -17.49
CA ALA A 370 3.64 -15.56 -18.03
C ALA A 370 3.68 -17.09 -18.29
N ARG A 371 2.51 -17.72 -18.25
CA ARG A 371 2.30 -19.12 -18.66
C ARG A 371 1.40 -19.26 -19.90
N VAL A 372 1.10 -18.14 -20.56
CA VAL A 372 0.36 -18.06 -21.82
C VAL A 372 1.23 -17.34 -22.86
N ASP A 373 0.89 -17.48 -24.14
CA ASP A 373 1.60 -16.78 -25.22
C ASP A 373 1.34 -15.27 -25.17
N ARG A 374 2.36 -14.48 -25.50
CA ARG A 374 2.22 -13.01 -25.55
C ARG A 374 1.29 -12.61 -26.70
N PRO A 375 0.17 -11.92 -26.43
CA PRO A 375 -0.73 -11.45 -27.48
C PRO A 375 -0.10 -10.27 -28.24
N ALA A 376 -0.58 -10.01 -29.45
CA ALA A 376 -0.15 -8.83 -30.23
C ALA A 376 -0.63 -7.51 -29.58
N ASP A 377 -1.83 -7.53 -29.00
CA ASP A 377 -2.43 -6.41 -28.25
C ASP A 377 -2.75 -6.89 -26.83
N ILE A 378 -1.97 -6.41 -25.86
CA ILE A 378 -2.10 -6.80 -24.44
C ILE A 378 -3.33 -6.17 -23.81
N GLU A 379 -3.68 -4.93 -24.17
CA GLU A 379 -4.87 -4.29 -23.60
C GLU A 379 -6.14 -4.98 -24.10
N ALA A 380 -6.24 -5.28 -25.40
CA ALA A 380 -7.35 -6.05 -25.95
C ALA A 380 -7.45 -7.44 -25.30
N PHE A 381 -6.30 -8.08 -25.03
CA PHE A 381 -6.23 -9.34 -24.29
C PHE A 381 -6.74 -9.21 -22.85
N ILE A 382 -6.37 -8.17 -22.10
CA ILE A 382 -6.93 -7.94 -20.77
C ILE A 382 -8.45 -7.73 -20.85
N ARG A 383 -8.90 -6.87 -21.78
CA ARG A 383 -10.34 -6.60 -21.98
C ARG A 383 -11.15 -7.84 -22.30
N SER A 384 -10.58 -8.81 -23.03
CA SER A 384 -11.29 -10.07 -23.32
C SER A 384 -11.50 -10.96 -22.09
N HIS A 385 -10.80 -10.71 -20.98
CA HIS A 385 -10.96 -11.43 -19.71
C HIS A 385 -11.87 -10.70 -18.72
N VAL A 386 -12.25 -9.45 -19.01
CA VAL A 386 -13.09 -8.63 -18.12
C VAL A 386 -14.47 -9.27 -17.97
N TYR A 387 -14.83 -9.53 -16.72
CA TYR A 387 -16.15 -9.97 -16.32
C TYR A 387 -17.20 -8.95 -16.73
N THR A 388 -18.21 -9.42 -17.44
CA THR A 388 -19.38 -8.63 -17.79
C THR A 388 -20.57 -9.15 -16.97
N PRO A 389 -21.26 -8.31 -16.19
CA PRO A 389 -22.38 -8.71 -15.33
C PRO A 389 -23.68 -8.94 -16.14
N ASP A 390 -23.58 -9.56 -17.31
CA ASP A 390 -24.72 -9.90 -18.15
C ASP A 390 -25.25 -11.29 -17.79
N TYR A 391 -26.58 -11.42 -17.72
CA TYR A 391 -27.21 -12.72 -17.54
C TYR A 391 -26.91 -13.62 -18.74
N GLN A 392 -26.20 -14.72 -18.48
CA GLN A 392 -26.00 -15.75 -19.48
C GLN A 392 -27.29 -16.54 -19.68
N LYS A 393 -27.60 -16.88 -20.94
CA LYS A 393 -28.69 -17.81 -21.23
C LYS A 393 -28.31 -19.18 -20.66
N LEU A 394 -29.10 -19.68 -19.72
CA LEU A 394 -29.04 -21.07 -19.28
C LEU A 394 -29.70 -21.90 -20.39
N THR A 395 -28.90 -22.41 -21.33
CA THR A 395 -29.34 -23.37 -22.34
C THR A 395 -29.31 -24.78 -21.81
#